data_AF-A0A923BSR0-F1
#
_entry.id   AF-A0A923BSR0-F1
#
_cell.length_a   1.000
_cell.length_b   1.000
_cell.length_c   1.000
_cell.angle_alpha   90.00
_cell.angle_beta   90.00
_cell.angle_gamma   90.00
#
_symmetry.space_group_name_H-M   'P 1'
#
loop_
_entity.id
_entity.type
_entity.pdbx_description
1 polymer ?
#
loop_
_entity_poly.entity_id
_entity_poly.type
_entity_poly.pdbx_seq_one_letter_code
_entity_poly.pdbx_strand_id
1 'polypeptide(L)'
;MGALPALTAGVPQAEQPSLHQRVALGLLCTGALYRQGGEGGHWRCRAFPEQAVRDVTVKALAARGWARLQTYRGLYGEERACATQTLAGRGLYTRLGGRLADARRAPPSAERILAELEDAAAEVERQLAALTAEAAHLVDEISPRAARLEVLLAGRRRLDARIADLARIAAEQNGRLAGGRRHG
;
A
#
# COMPACT_ATOMS: atom_id res chain seq x y z
N MET A 1 -71.49 -9.63 -34.71
CA MET A 1 -70.84 -10.43 -33.64
C MET A 1 -69.36 -10.55 -33.98
N GLY A 2 -68.58 -9.48 -33.80
CA GLY A 2 -67.14 -9.49 -34.06
C GLY A 2 -66.39 -9.53 -32.74
N ALA A 3 -65.74 -10.65 -32.44
CA ALA A 3 -64.89 -10.79 -31.25
C ALA A 3 -63.54 -10.10 -31.53
N LEU A 4 -63.20 -9.11 -30.72
CA LEU A 4 -61.88 -8.48 -30.71
C LEU A 4 -60.86 -9.48 -30.13
N PRO A 5 -59.68 -9.65 -30.75
CA PRO A 5 -58.61 -10.45 -30.16
C PRO A 5 -58.02 -9.70 -28.96
N ALA A 6 -57.95 -10.38 -27.82
CA ALA A 6 -57.26 -9.89 -26.64
C ALA A 6 -55.75 -9.80 -26.94
N LEU A 7 -55.25 -8.58 -27.09
CA LEU A 7 -53.82 -8.29 -27.06
C LEU A 7 -53.32 -8.56 -25.64
N THR A 8 -52.80 -9.77 -25.40
CA THR A 8 -51.97 -10.06 -24.24
C THR A 8 -50.66 -9.32 -24.40
N ALA A 9 -50.63 -8.07 -23.91
CA ALA A 9 -49.39 -7.33 -23.71
C ALA A 9 -48.48 -8.19 -22.83
N GLY A 10 -47.40 -8.73 -23.41
CA GLY A 10 -46.39 -9.46 -22.69
C GLY A 10 -45.89 -8.60 -21.54
N VAL A 11 -46.14 -9.03 -20.30
CA VAL A 11 -45.52 -8.45 -19.12
C VAL A 11 -44.01 -8.51 -19.38
N PRO A 12 -43.27 -7.38 -19.37
CA PRO A 12 -41.83 -7.44 -19.54
C PRO A 12 -41.27 -8.33 -18.43
N GLN A 13 -40.70 -9.46 -18.80
CA GLN A 13 -39.96 -10.32 -17.88
C GLN A 13 -38.91 -9.43 -17.22
N ALA A 14 -39.09 -9.12 -15.94
CA ALA A 14 -38.07 -8.43 -15.17
C ALA A 14 -36.83 -9.33 -15.21
N GLU A 15 -35.83 -8.94 -16.00
CA GLU A 15 -34.58 -9.70 -16.16
C GLU A 15 -34.05 -10.06 -14.78
N GLN A 16 -34.04 -11.36 -14.49
CA GLN A 16 -33.53 -11.84 -13.21
C GLN A 16 -32.03 -11.52 -13.13
N PRO A 17 -31.55 -10.99 -11.99
CA PRO A 17 -30.13 -10.71 -11.84
C PRO A 17 -29.32 -12.00 -11.93
N SER A 18 -28.23 -11.97 -12.70
CA SER A 18 -27.30 -13.08 -12.80
C SER A 18 -26.64 -13.40 -11.45
N LEU A 19 -26.02 -14.58 -11.31
CA LEU A 19 -25.32 -14.96 -10.08
C LEU A 19 -24.31 -13.89 -9.63
N HIS A 20 -23.49 -13.39 -10.57
CA HIS A 20 -22.50 -12.34 -10.29
C HIS A 20 -23.14 -11.03 -9.84
N GLN A 21 -24.29 -10.66 -10.43
CA GLN A 21 -25.04 -9.48 -10.01
C GLN A 21 -25.63 -9.64 -8.61
N ARG A 22 -26.16 -10.82 -8.27
CA ARG A 22 -26.66 -11.11 -6.92
C ARG A 22 -25.56 -11.07 -5.88
N VAL A 23 -24.38 -11.61 -6.19
CA VAL A 23 -23.20 -11.54 -5.32
C VAL A 23 -22.80 -10.09 -5.09
N ALA A 24 -22.65 -9.30 -6.16
CA ALA A 24 -22.31 -7.89 -6.07
C ALA A 24 -23.36 -7.07 -5.29
N LEU A 25 -24.65 -7.36 -5.46
CA LEU A 25 -25.73 -6.74 -4.68
C LEU A 25 -25.63 -7.10 -3.19
N GLY A 26 -25.28 -8.34 -2.85
CA GLY A 26 -25.05 -8.75 -1.47
C GLY A 26 -23.87 -8.02 -0.82
N LEU A 27 -22.76 -7.85 -1.55
CA LEU A 27 -21.61 -7.07 -1.10
C LEU A 27 -21.95 -5.58 -0.91
N LEU A 28 -22.80 -5.02 -1.77
CA LEU A 28 -23.28 -3.65 -1.65
C LEU A 28 -24.24 -3.45 -0.45
N CYS A 29 -24.85 -4.51 0.07
CA CYS A 29 -25.61 -4.45 1.32
C CYS A 29 -24.70 -4.25 2.54
N THR A 30 -23.48 -4.79 2.52
CA THR A 30 -22.56 -4.70 3.65
C THR A 30 -21.71 -3.43 3.64
N GLY A 31 -21.52 -2.80 2.48
CA GLY A 31 -20.72 -1.57 2.38
C GLY A 31 -20.72 -0.94 0.99
N ALA A 32 -19.83 0.02 0.76
CA ALA A 32 -19.54 0.49 -0.59
C ALA A 32 -18.56 -0.48 -1.28
N LEU A 33 -18.64 -0.55 -2.62
CA LEU A 33 -17.59 -1.17 -3.42
C LEU A 33 -16.63 -0.10 -3.90
N TYR A 34 -15.33 -0.33 -3.77
CA TYR A 34 -14.28 0.56 -4.27
C TYR A 34 -13.58 -0.06 -5.46
N ARG A 35 -13.36 0.74 -6.49
CA ARG A 35 -12.61 0.33 -7.67
C ARG A 35 -11.12 0.29 -7.34
N GLN A 36 -10.50 -0.84 -7.61
CA GLN A 36 -9.06 -1.04 -7.56
C GLN A 36 -8.54 -1.28 -8.99
N GLY A 37 -7.48 -0.55 -9.37
CA GLY A 37 -6.92 -0.58 -10.71
C GLY A 37 -7.67 0.30 -11.73
N GLY A 38 -7.02 0.53 -12.89
CA GLY A 38 -7.50 1.38 -13.99
C GLY A 38 -8.68 0.80 -14.78
N GLU A 39 -8.79 1.11 -16.08
CA GLU A 39 -9.83 0.55 -16.96
C GLU A 39 -9.81 -0.99 -16.99
N GLY A 40 -10.97 -1.61 -16.75
CA GLY A 40 -11.09 -3.07 -16.57
C GLY A 40 -10.79 -3.59 -15.16
N GLY A 41 -10.52 -2.70 -14.19
CA GLY A 41 -10.22 -3.05 -12.80
C GLY A 41 -11.30 -3.82 -12.07
N HIS A 42 -10.97 -4.32 -10.87
CA HIS A 42 -11.89 -5.04 -10.00
C HIS A 42 -12.44 -4.12 -8.91
N TRP A 43 -13.63 -4.44 -8.43
CA TRP A 43 -14.30 -3.75 -7.35
C TRP A 43 -14.28 -4.62 -6.10
N ARG A 44 -14.01 -4.05 -4.94
CA ARG A 44 -13.96 -4.79 -3.67
C ARG A 44 -14.77 -4.13 -2.59
N CYS A 45 -15.34 -4.98 -1.72
CA CYS A 45 -15.99 -4.57 -0.48
C CYS A 45 -15.01 -4.75 0.67
N ARG A 46 -14.93 -3.78 1.58
CA ARG A 46 -14.10 -3.89 2.78
C ARG A 46 -14.50 -5.07 3.67
N ALA A 47 -15.80 -5.33 3.81
CA ALA A 47 -16.30 -6.45 4.63
C ALA A 47 -15.91 -7.83 4.08
N PHE A 48 -15.57 -7.91 2.79
CA PHE A 48 -15.17 -9.15 2.12
C PHE A 48 -14.02 -8.87 1.12
N PRO A 49 -12.79 -8.63 1.64
CA PRO A 49 -11.67 -8.16 0.82
C PRO A 49 -11.24 -9.17 -0.25
N GLU A 50 -11.45 -10.46 -0.02
CA GLU A 50 -11.13 -11.55 -0.95
C GLU A 50 -12.12 -11.64 -2.13
N GLN A 51 -13.29 -11.00 -2.04
CA GLN A 51 -14.32 -11.08 -3.07
C GLN A 51 -14.18 -9.91 -4.05
N ALA A 52 -13.65 -10.21 -5.23
CA ALA A 52 -13.57 -9.28 -6.35
C ALA A 52 -14.84 -9.32 -7.22
N VAL A 53 -15.36 -8.14 -7.57
CA VAL A 53 -16.45 -7.96 -8.52
C VAL A 53 -15.90 -7.32 -9.80
N ARG A 54 -16.26 -7.85 -10.96
CA ARG A 54 -15.81 -7.30 -12.26
C ARG A 54 -16.47 -5.95 -12.55
N ASP A 55 -15.73 -5.05 -13.20
CA ASP A 55 -16.25 -3.73 -13.60
C ASP A 55 -17.53 -3.81 -14.45
N VAL A 56 -17.58 -4.76 -15.38
CA VAL A 56 -18.78 -5.02 -16.21
C VAL A 56 -20.02 -5.34 -15.38
N THR A 57 -19.85 -6.03 -14.25
CA THR A 57 -20.96 -6.37 -13.35
C THR A 57 -21.45 -5.11 -12.63
N VAL A 58 -20.55 -4.29 -12.11
CA VAL A 58 -20.89 -3.04 -11.41
C VAL A 58 -21.55 -2.04 -12.36
N LYS A 59 -21.02 -1.87 -13.58
CA LYS A 59 -21.63 -1.05 -14.64
C LYS A 59 -23.03 -1.56 -15.02
N ALA A 60 -23.21 -2.87 -15.13
CA ALA A 60 -24.50 -3.48 -15.44
C ALA A 60 -25.53 -3.28 -14.31
N LEU A 61 -25.10 -3.27 -13.04
CA LEU A 61 -25.96 -2.93 -11.90
C LEU A 61 -26.35 -1.44 -11.90
N ALA A 62 -25.41 -0.56 -12.26
CA ALA A 62 -25.64 0.87 -12.35
C ALA A 62 -26.60 1.23 -13.49
N ALA A 63 -26.43 0.63 -14.67
CA ALA A 63 -27.32 0.80 -15.82
C ALA A 63 -28.78 0.40 -15.51
N ARG A 64 -28.97 -0.60 -14.64
CA ARG A 64 -30.29 -1.05 -14.16
C ARG A 64 -30.82 -0.25 -12.97
N GLY A 65 -30.09 0.77 -12.51
CA GLY A 65 -30.47 1.60 -11.36
C GLY A 65 -30.38 0.91 -10.00
N TRP A 66 -29.73 -0.26 -9.90
CA TRP A 66 -29.59 -1.02 -8.66
C TRP A 66 -28.38 -0.60 -7.83
N ALA A 67 -27.41 0.04 -8.47
CA ALA A 67 -26.26 0.66 -7.82
C ALA A 67 -26.08 2.09 -8.32
N ARG A 68 -25.53 2.97 -7.47
CA ARG A 68 -25.12 4.32 -7.84
C ARG A 68 -23.60 4.37 -7.84
N LEU A 69 -23.02 4.78 -8.97
CA LEU A 69 -21.60 5.07 -9.09
C LEU A 69 -21.34 6.53 -8.74
N GLN A 70 -20.28 6.76 -7.99
CA GLN A 70 -19.80 8.09 -7.62
C GLN A 70 -18.29 8.13 -7.84
N THR A 71 -17.81 9.19 -8.47
CA THR A 71 -16.39 9.51 -8.47
C THR A 71 -16.08 10.46 -7.33
N TYR A 72 -14.89 10.32 -6.76
CA TYR A 72 -14.39 11.20 -5.71
C TYR A 72 -12.90 11.36 -5.84
N ARG A 73 -12.38 12.45 -5.29
CA ARG A 73 -10.95 12.72 -5.25
C ARG A 73 -10.38 12.13 -3.96
N GLY A 74 -9.40 11.24 -4.09
CA GLY A 74 -8.68 10.67 -2.95
C GLY A 74 -7.71 11.68 -2.31
N LEU A 75 -7.11 11.29 -1.19
CA LEU A 75 -6.16 12.12 -0.41
C LEU A 75 -5.00 12.68 -1.26
N TYR A 76 -4.51 11.93 -2.24
CA TYR A 76 -3.40 12.33 -3.11
C TYR A 76 -3.84 12.95 -4.43
N GLY A 77 -5.10 13.40 -4.51
CA GLY A 77 -5.63 14.05 -5.70
C GLY A 77 -6.04 13.11 -6.84
N GLU A 78 -5.87 11.79 -6.66
CA GLU A 78 -6.27 10.75 -7.60
C GLU A 78 -7.80 10.67 -7.74
N GLU A 79 -8.29 10.49 -8.97
CA GLU A 79 -9.71 10.23 -9.21
C GLU A 79 -10.03 8.76 -8.92
N ARG A 80 -10.93 8.54 -7.98
CA ARG A 80 -11.37 7.22 -7.51
C ARG A 80 -12.86 7.06 -7.73
N ALA A 81 -13.31 5.81 -7.77
CA ALA A 81 -14.72 5.48 -7.94
C ALA A 81 -15.21 4.55 -6.84
N CYS A 82 -16.41 4.84 -6.32
CA CYS A 82 -17.14 3.95 -5.44
C CYS A 82 -18.55 3.66 -5.98
N ALA A 83 -19.06 2.49 -5.64
CA ALA A 83 -20.42 2.07 -5.93
C ALA A 83 -21.18 1.85 -4.62
N THR A 84 -22.40 2.36 -4.58
CA THR A 84 -23.29 2.23 -3.41
C THR A 84 -24.62 1.62 -3.85
N GLN A 85 -25.24 0.82 -2.98
CA GLN A 85 -26.57 0.28 -3.28
C GLN A 85 -27.61 1.39 -3.30
N THR A 86 -28.51 1.35 -4.29
CA THR A 86 -29.73 2.17 -4.30
C THR A 86 -30.86 1.48 -3.53
N LEU A 87 -31.93 2.21 -3.24
CA LEU A 87 -33.15 1.61 -2.65
C LEU A 87 -33.74 0.51 -3.55
N ALA A 88 -33.72 0.71 -4.87
CA ALA A 88 -34.20 -0.27 -5.83
C ALA A 88 -33.36 -1.56 -5.82
N GLY A 89 -32.04 -1.44 -5.79
CA GLY A 89 -31.13 -2.59 -5.70
C GLY A 89 -31.29 -3.36 -4.39
N ARG A 90 -31.49 -2.64 -3.27
CA ARG A 90 -31.77 -3.26 -1.97
C ARG A 90 -33.09 -4.01 -1.99
N GLY A 91 -34.17 -3.38 -2.44
CA GLY A 91 -35.49 -4.01 -2.53
C GLY A 91 -35.51 -5.23 -3.44
N LEU A 92 -34.70 -5.23 -4.52
CA LEU A 92 -34.50 -6.42 -5.34
C LEU A 92 -33.80 -7.53 -4.56
N TYR A 93 -32.66 -7.24 -3.93
CA TYR A 93 -31.86 -8.25 -3.23
C TYR A 93 -32.62 -8.87 -2.04
N THR A 94 -33.37 -8.06 -1.29
CA THR A 94 -34.24 -8.54 -0.21
C THR A 94 -35.35 -9.46 -0.73
N ARG A 95 -36.04 -9.09 -1.83
CA ARG A 95 -37.08 -9.95 -2.43
C ARG A 95 -36.56 -11.30 -2.92
N LEU A 96 -35.27 -11.37 -3.28
CA LEU A 96 -34.61 -12.61 -3.68
C LEU A 96 -34.15 -13.46 -2.49
N GLY A 97 -34.46 -13.07 -1.25
CA GLY A 97 -34.01 -13.78 -0.04
C GLY A 97 -32.50 -13.67 0.19
N GLY A 98 -31.90 -12.55 -0.21
CA GLY A 98 -30.47 -12.33 -0.12
C GLY A 98 -29.96 -12.42 1.34
N ARG A 99 -28.96 -13.29 1.57
CA ARG A 99 -28.42 -13.59 2.92
C ARG A 99 -27.88 -12.38 3.67
N LEU A 100 -27.46 -11.34 2.95
CA LEU A 100 -26.86 -10.13 3.53
C LEU A 100 -27.84 -8.95 3.60
N ALA A 101 -29.14 -9.17 3.35
CA ALA A 101 -30.14 -8.11 3.26
C ALA A 101 -30.31 -7.30 4.58
N ASP A 102 -30.06 -7.96 5.71
CA ASP A 102 -30.17 -7.39 7.05
C ASP A 102 -28.83 -6.92 7.63
N ALA A 103 -27.75 -7.00 6.84
CA ALA A 103 -26.44 -6.57 7.30
C ALA A 103 -26.44 -5.07 7.63
N ARG A 104 -25.82 -4.72 8.77
CA ARG A 104 -25.61 -3.31 9.14
C ARG A 104 -24.60 -2.68 8.19
N ARG A 105 -24.97 -1.56 7.61
CA ARG A 105 -24.15 -0.83 6.64
C ARG A 105 -23.40 0.29 7.35
N ALA A 106 -22.08 0.34 7.18
CA ALA A 106 -21.34 1.53 7.54
C ALA A 106 -21.69 2.70 6.58
N PRO A 107 -21.76 3.95 7.07
CA PRO A 107 -21.99 5.10 6.21
C PRO A 107 -20.94 5.18 5.09
N PRO A 108 -21.31 5.57 3.86
CA PRO A 108 -20.35 5.69 2.75
C PRO A 108 -19.16 6.62 3.05
N SER A 109 -19.36 7.66 3.86
CA SER A 109 -18.28 8.55 4.31
C SER A 109 -17.27 7.86 5.23
N ALA A 110 -17.75 7.01 6.15
CA ALA A 110 -16.90 6.24 7.06
C ALA A 110 -16.09 5.21 6.27
N GLU A 111 -16.74 4.48 5.35
CA GLU A 111 -16.06 3.53 4.46
C GLU A 111 -14.99 4.19 3.59
N ARG A 112 -15.22 5.44 3.14
CA ARG A 112 -14.22 6.17 2.33
C ARG A 112 -12.99 6.53 3.15
N ILE A 113 -13.21 7.13 4.33
CA ILE A 113 -12.12 7.51 5.26
C ILE A 113 -11.32 6.27 5.64
N LEU A 114 -12.01 5.16 5.89
CA LEU A 114 -11.42 3.88 6.23
C LEU A 114 -10.56 3.30 5.10
N ALA A 115 -11.01 3.33 3.85
CA ALA A 115 -10.20 2.91 2.70
C ALA A 115 -8.97 3.83 2.49
N GLU A 116 -9.15 5.13 2.69
CA GLU A 116 -8.07 6.11 2.60
C GLU A 116 -6.99 5.90 3.68
N LEU A 117 -7.40 5.58 4.91
CA LEU A 117 -6.49 5.25 6.01
C LEU A 117 -5.72 3.96 5.76
N GLU A 118 -6.35 2.95 5.17
CA GLU A 118 -5.69 1.69 4.82
C GLU A 118 -4.61 1.87 3.76
N ASP A 119 -4.90 2.66 2.72
CA ASP A 119 -3.91 2.98 1.69
C ASP A 119 -2.73 3.79 2.26
N ALA A 120 -3.03 4.75 3.15
CA ALA A 120 -2.00 5.54 3.83
C ALA A 120 -1.13 4.66 4.75
N ALA A 121 -1.74 3.74 5.51
CA ALA A 121 -1.01 2.80 6.35
C ALA A 121 -0.10 1.89 5.51
N ALA A 122 -0.60 1.34 4.41
CA ALA A 122 0.19 0.51 3.51
C ALA A 122 1.36 1.28 2.87
N GLU A 123 1.18 2.57 2.58
CA GLU A 123 2.27 3.42 2.10
C GLU A 123 3.33 3.67 3.17
N VAL A 124 2.91 3.97 4.41
CA VAL A 124 3.84 4.13 5.54
C VAL A 124 4.65 2.84 5.78
N GLU A 125 4.00 1.67 5.70
CA GLU A 125 4.69 0.38 5.81
C GLU A 125 5.74 0.18 4.71
N ARG A 126 5.42 0.52 3.45
CA ARG A 126 6.38 0.47 2.34
C ARG A 126 7.56 1.41 2.56
N GLN A 127 7.30 2.65 2.98
CA GLN A 127 8.34 3.64 3.26
C GLN A 127 9.23 3.21 4.41
N LEU A 128 8.65 2.65 5.48
CA LEU A 128 9.40 2.14 6.62
C LEU A 128 10.28 0.95 6.23
N ALA A 129 9.79 0.04 5.38
CA ALA A 129 10.59 -1.05 4.85
C ALA A 129 11.77 -0.55 3.99
N ALA A 130 11.54 0.45 3.14
CA ALA A 130 12.59 1.07 2.34
C ALA A 130 13.66 1.75 3.19
N LEU A 131 13.27 2.56 4.18
CA LEU A 131 14.19 3.22 5.11
C LEU A 131 14.98 2.21 5.95
N THR A 132 14.35 1.11 6.36
CA THR A 132 15.03 0.05 7.11
C THR A 132 16.11 -0.63 6.26
N ALA A 133 15.81 -0.88 4.98
CA ALA A 133 16.78 -1.44 4.04
C ALA A 133 17.95 -0.47 3.77
N GLU A 134 17.67 0.83 3.61
CA GLU A 134 18.70 1.86 3.43
C GLU A 134 19.59 2.00 4.68
N ALA A 135 19.00 1.97 5.88
CA ALA A 135 19.75 1.99 7.13
C ALA A 135 20.68 0.77 7.25
N ALA A 136 20.22 -0.43 6.88
CA ALA A 136 21.05 -1.62 6.86
C ALA A 136 22.22 -1.49 5.88
N HIS A 137 21.97 -0.98 4.68
CA HIS A 137 23.01 -0.73 3.68
C HIS A 137 24.07 0.27 4.18
N LEU A 138 23.64 1.35 4.84
CA LEU A 138 24.56 2.33 5.43
C LEU A 138 25.41 1.73 6.55
N VAL A 139 24.83 0.87 7.40
CA VAL A 139 25.58 0.15 8.44
C VAL A 139 26.64 -0.75 7.83
N ASP A 140 26.30 -1.47 6.76
CA ASP A 140 27.23 -2.33 6.03
C ASP A 140 28.36 -1.55 5.34
N GLU A 141 28.12 -0.30 4.93
CA GLU A 141 29.18 0.58 4.41
C GLU A 141 30.06 1.20 5.50
N ILE A 142 29.46 1.65 6.60
CA ILE A 142 30.16 2.39 7.66
C ILE A 142 31.05 1.45 8.48
N SER A 143 30.56 0.26 8.81
CA SER A 143 31.28 -0.73 9.63
C SER A 143 32.70 -1.07 9.12
N PRO A 144 32.91 -1.42 7.84
CA PRO A 144 34.25 -1.71 7.32
C PRO A 144 35.13 -0.46 7.24
N ARG A 145 34.56 0.73 6.98
CA ARG A 145 35.30 2.00 7.00
C ARG A 145 35.79 2.33 8.40
N ALA A 146 34.95 2.14 9.42
CA ALA A 146 35.31 2.32 10.83
C ALA A 146 36.42 1.34 11.24
N ALA A 147 36.28 0.05 10.89
CA ALA A 147 37.31 -0.95 11.15
C ALA A 147 38.66 -0.60 10.48
N ARG A 148 38.61 -0.10 9.22
CA ARG A 148 39.81 0.35 8.51
C ARG A 148 40.47 1.55 9.18
N LEU A 149 39.68 2.50 9.69
CA LEU A 149 40.20 3.65 10.43
C LEU A 149 40.94 3.22 11.71
N GLU A 150 40.39 2.26 12.47
CA GLU A 150 41.06 1.73 13.66
C GLU A 150 42.42 1.08 13.32
N VAL A 151 42.49 0.31 12.23
CA VAL A 151 43.76 -0.27 11.75
C VAL A 151 44.77 0.83 11.39
N LEU A 152 44.34 1.88 10.69
CA LEU A 152 45.22 2.99 10.32
C LEU A 152 45.70 3.77 11.55
N LEU A 153 44.83 4.01 12.53
CA LEU A 153 45.19 4.67 13.80
C LEU A 153 46.19 3.84 14.59
N ALA A 154 46.02 2.51 14.66
CA ALA A 154 46.99 1.62 15.28
C ALA A 154 48.34 1.64 14.54
N GLY A 155 48.32 1.65 13.20
CA GLY A 155 49.52 1.80 12.37
C GLY A 155 50.27 3.11 12.63
N ARG A 156 49.53 4.22 12.72
CA ARG A 156 50.10 5.55 13.05
C ARG A 156 50.79 5.54 14.41
N ARG A 157 50.14 5.02 15.46
CA ARG A 157 50.73 4.92 16.81
C ARG A 157 52.04 4.14 16.81
N ARG A 158 52.13 3.06 16.02
CA ARG A 158 53.38 2.27 15.87
C ARG A 158 54.48 3.05 15.16
N LEU A 159 54.14 3.84 14.14
CA LEU A 159 55.10 4.70 13.44
C LEU A 159 55.62 5.81 14.36
N ASP A 160 54.73 6.47 15.10
CA ASP A 160 55.10 7.51 16.06
C ASP A 160 56.08 6.97 17.11
N ALA A 161 55.84 5.76 17.64
CA ALA A 161 56.75 5.09 18.56
C ALA A 161 58.12 4.80 17.92
N ARG A 162 58.16 4.29 16.68
CA ARG A 162 59.42 4.05 15.95
C ARG A 162 60.19 5.34 15.67
N ILE A 163 59.50 6.43 15.34
CA ILE A 163 60.12 7.75 15.13
C ILE A 163 60.77 8.23 16.44
N ALA A 164 60.06 8.10 17.58
CA ALA A 164 60.60 8.46 18.87
C ALA A 164 61.86 7.65 19.24
N ASP A 165 61.85 6.33 18.99
CA ASP A 165 63.02 5.48 19.22
C ASP A 165 64.21 5.85 18.32
N LEU A 166 63.97 6.09 17.05
CA LEU A 166 65.03 6.53 16.12
C LEU A 166 65.60 7.89 16.52
N ALA A 167 64.76 8.83 16.94
CA ALA A 167 65.21 10.13 17.44
C ALA A 167 66.09 9.98 18.69
N ARG A 168 65.74 9.08 19.62
CA ARG A 168 66.56 8.75 20.79
C ARG A 168 67.91 8.16 20.40
N ILE A 169 67.93 7.16 19.52
CA ILE A 169 69.18 6.54 19.04
C ILE A 169 70.08 7.59 18.35
N ALA A 170 69.50 8.44 17.51
CA ALA A 170 70.25 9.51 16.85
C ALA A 170 70.85 10.51 17.85
N ALA A 171 70.09 10.88 18.89
CA ALA A 171 70.59 11.74 19.96
C ALA A 171 71.74 11.09 20.75
N GLU A 172 71.62 9.80 21.09
CA GLU A 172 72.69 9.04 21.77
C GLU A 172 73.97 8.98 20.91
N GLN A 173 73.86 8.70 19.61
CA GLN A 173 75.00 8.64 18.68
C GLN A 173 75.66 10.01 18.51
N ASN A 174 74.86 11.07 18.34
CA ASN A 174 75.39 12.44 18.26
C ASN A 174 76.12 12.84 19.55
N GLY A 175 75.60 12.46 20.71
CA GLY A 175 76.27 12.67 22.01
C GLY A 175 77.62 11.97 22.09
N ARG A 176 77.71 10.71 21.64
CA ARG A 176 78.98 9.95 21.60
C ARG A 176 80.00 10.60 20.66
N LEU A 177 79.58 11.01 19.47
CA LEU A 177 80.45 11.67 18.48
C LEU A 177 80.94 13.04 18.96
N ALA A 178 80.10 13.80 19.67
CA ALA A 178 80.48 15.08 20.27
C ALA A 178 81.46 14.91 21.46
N GLY A 179 81.28 13.86 22.27
CA GLY A 179 82.19 13.51 23.37
C GLY A 179 83.56 13.03 22.90
N GLY A 180 83.61 12.22 21.83
CA GLY A 180 84.86 11.71 21.26
C GLY A 180 85.76 12.79 20.65
N ARG A 181 85.22 13.92 20.20
CA ARG A 181 86.01 15.06 19.68
C ARG A 181 86.62 15.95 20.76
N ARG A 182 86.29 15.76 22.04
CA ARG A 182 86.88 16.54 23.16
C ARG A 182 88.09 15.87 23.80
N HIS A 183 88.46 14.66 23.38
CA HIS A 183 89.54 13.85 23.97
C HIS A 183 90.59 13.36 22.96
N GLY A 184 90.60 13.93 21.74
CA GLY A 184 91.70 13.82 20.79
C GLY A 184 92.28 15.21 20.53
#